data_AF-A0A317HFB1-F1
#
_entry.id   AF-A0A317HFB1-F1
#
_cell.length_a   1.000
_cell.length_b   1.000
_cell.length_c   1.000
_cell.angle_alpha   90.00
_cell.angle_beta   90.00
_cell.angle_gamma   90.00
#
_symmetry.space_group_name_H-M   'P 1'
#
loop_
_entity.id
_entity.type
_entity.pdbx_description
1 polymer ?
#
loop_
_entity_poly.entity_id
_entity_poly.type
_entity_poly.pdbx_seq_one_letter_code
_entity_poly.pdbx_strand_id
1 'polypeptide(L)' 'MKHDEHLLDLIKNKFPRQNFRIEKLYEESEDFRNLCKDYLTCVQTMGKYRESIEKEGRTVKEYEDILSELEKELYDFLFP' A
#
# COMPACT_ATOMS: atom_id res chain seq x y z
N MET A 1 7.43 -1.65 16.85
CA MET A 1 7.36 -2.94 16.13
C MET A 1 5.95 -3.43 15.83
N LYS A 2 4.93 -3.24 16.70
CA LYS A 2 3.55 -3.73 16.40
C LYS A 2 2.83 -3.05 15.22
N HIS A 3 3.31 -1.90 14.73
CA HIS A 3 2.69 -1.21 13.59
C HIS A 3 3.08 -1.78 12.22
N ASP A 4 4.22 -2.47 12.12
CA ASP A 4 4.75 -2.96 10.85
C ASP A 4 4.14 -4.30 10.41
N GLU A 5 3.68 -5.15 11.34
CA GLU A 5 3.02 -6.42 11.03
C GLU A 5 1.74 -6.22 10.20
N HIS A 6 0.88 -5.28 10.60
CA HIS A 6 -0.35 -4.98 9.87
C HIS A 6 -0.11 -4.40 8.48
N LEU A 7 1.01 -3.69 8.28
CA LEU A 7 1.41 -3.14 6.99
C LEU A 7 1.86 -4.25 6.03
N LEU A 8 2.71 -5.15 6.52
CA LEU A 8 3.18 -6.31 5.75
C LEU A 8 2.04 -7.25 5.37
N ASP A 9 1.14 -7.55 6.30
CA ASP A 9 -0.02 -8.41 6.03
C ASP A 9 -0.94 -7.81 4.97
N LEU A 10 -1.14 -6.49 4.99
CA LEU A 10 -1.95 -5.80 4.00
C LEU A 10 -1.36 -5.93 2.58
N ILE A 11 -0.04 -5.80 2.44
CA ILE A 11 0.63 -5.95 1.14
C ILE A 11 0.69 -7.42 0.71
N LYS A 12 0.93 -8.36 1.64
CA LYS A 12 0.87 -9.80 1.36
C LYS A 12 -0.53 -10.25 0.90
N ASN A 13 -1.59 -9.72 1.52
CA ASN A 13 -2.96 -10.02 1.09
C ASN A 13 -3.26 -9.48 -0.31
N LYS A 14 -2.67 -8.35 -0.69
CA LYS A 14 -2.77 -7.79 -2.04
C LYS A 14 -1.96 -8.58 -3.07
N PHE A 15 -0.78 -9.07 -2.69
CA PHE A 15 0.15 -9.81 -3.57
C PHE A 15 0.53 -11.17 -2.98
N PRO A 16 -0.43 -12.11 -2.83
CA PRO A 16 -0.23 -13.34 -2.05
C PRO A 16 0.80 -14.30 -2.63
N ARG A 17 1.12 -14.17 -3.93
CA ARG A 17 2.14 -14.98 -4.60
C ARG A 17 3.57 -14.52 -4.30
N GLN A 18 3.74 -13.39 -3.61
CA GLN A 18 5.03 -12.73 -3.44
C GLN A 18 5.46 -12.60 -1.98
N ASN A 19 4.83 -13.33 -1.05
CA ASN A 19 5.06 -13.19 0.39
C ASN A 19 6.54 -13.23 0.78
N PHE A 20 7.29 -14.21 0.29
CA PHE A 20 8.72 -14.34 0.59
C PHE A 20 9.54 -13.15 0.06
N ARG A 21 9.20 -12.64 -1.13
CA ARG A 21 9.88 -11.49 -1.73
C ARG A 21 9.55 -10.19 -1.00
N ILE A 22 8.30 -10.03 -0.56
CA ILE A 22 7.85 -8.88 0.24
C ILE A 22 8.59 -8.85 1.58
N GLU A 23 8.68 -9.98 2.29
CA GLU A 23 9.42 -10.08 3.56
C GLU A 23 10.89 -9.68 3.37
N LYS A 24 11.53 -10.30 2.37
CA LYS A 24 12.93 -10.02 2.06
C LYS A 24 13.19 -8.55 1.71
N LEU A 25 12.38 -7.96 0.82
CA LEU A 25 12.53 -6.56 0.44
C LEU A 25 12.25 -5.61 1.61
N TYR A 26 11.30 -5.94 2.49
CA TYR A 26 11.02 -5.13 3.67
C TYR A 26 12.18 -5.11 4.66
N GLU A 27 12.93 -6.21 4.79
CA GLU A 27 14.14 -6.26 5.61
C GLU A 27 15.32 -5.54 4.96
N GLU A 28 15.51 -5.73 3.65
CA GLU A 28 16.74 -5.34 2.95
C GLU A 28 16.68 -3.94 2.30
N SER A 29 15.51 -3.42 1.96
CA SER A 29 15.35 -2.17 1.19
C SER A 29 14.60 -1.09 1.98
N GLU A 30 15.27 0.04 2.23
CA GLU A 30 14.65 1.21 2.85
C GLU A 30 13.60 1.86 1.95
N ASP A 31 13.88 1.95 0.65
CA ASP A 31 12.95 2.48 -0.35
C ASP A 31 11.66 1.66 -0.36
N PHE A 32 11.77 0.33 -0.35
CA PHE A 32 10.60 -0.54 -0.30
C PHE A 32 9.81 -0.35 1.00
N ARG A 33 10.48 -0.22 2.16
CA ARG A 33 9.79 0.09 3.42
C ARG A 33 9.02 1.40 3.37
N ASN A 34 9.59 2.44 2.77
CA ASN A 34 8.93 3.73 2.64
C ASN A 34 7.73 3.64 1.69
N LEU A 35 7.88 2.97 0.56
CA LEU A 35 6.78 2.69 -0.37
C LEU A 35 5.60 1.97 0.32
N CYS A 36 5.89 0.95 1.14
CA CYS A 36 4.84 0.24 1.86
C CYS A 36 4.10 1.13 2.88
N LYS A 37 4.80 2.09 3.51
CA LYS A 37 4.20 3.04 4.45
C LYS A 37 3.30 4.05 3.74
N ASP A 38 3.73 4.52 2.57
CA ASP A 38 2.95 5.43 1.74
C ASP A 38 1.67 4.74 1.24
N TYR A 39 1.79 3.47 0.81
CA TYR A 39 0.66 2.64 0.45
C TYR A 39 -0.35 2.47 1.59
N LEU A 40 0.12 2.12 2.81
CA LEU A 40 -0.75 1.98 3.98
C LEU A 40 -1.49 3.28 4.29
N THR A 41 -0.78 4.42 4.23
CA THR A 41 -1.34 5.74 4.50
C THR A 41 -2.47 6.06 3.54
N CYS A 42 -2.30 5.77 2.25
CA CYS A 42 -3.31 5.97 1.22
C CYS A 42 -4.53 5.06 1.45
N VAL A 43 -4.33 3.76 1.72
CA VAL A 43 -5.41 2.81 1.98
C VAL A 43 -6.25 3.22 3.20
N GLN A 44 -5.60 3.62 4.30
CA GLN A 44 -6.31 4.06 5.50
C GLN A 44 -7.09 5.35 5.26
N THR A 45 -6.49 6.28 4.52
CA THR A 45 -7.11 7.56 4.18
C THR A 45 -8.33 7.35 3.29
N MET A 46 -8.22 6.47 2.28
CA MET A 46 -9.35 6.08 1.46
C MET A 46 -10.43 5.31 2.22
N GLY A 47 -10.06 4.46 3.18
CA GLY A 47 -11.03 3.78 4.05
C GLY A 47 -11.86 4.77 4.85
N LYS A 48 -11.20 5.75 5.50
CA LYS A 48 -11.85 6.84 6.23
C LYS A 48 -12.70 7.73 5.32
N TYR A 49 -12.23 7.98 4.10
CA TYR A 49 -13.02 8.73 3.12
C TYR A 49 -14.23 7.92 2.67
N ARG A 50 -14.10 6.63 2.33
CA ARG A 50 -15.25 5.78 1.95
C ARG A 50 -16.32 5.69 3.03
N GLU A 51 -15.94 5.64 4.30
CA GLU A 51 -16.88 5.72 5.42
C GLU A 51 -17.52 7.12 5.58
N SER A 52 -16.89 8.17 5.05
CA SER A 52 -17.39 9.55 5.05
C SER A 52 -17.88 10.04 3.67
N ILE A 53 -18.00 9.14 2.66
CA ILE A 53 -18.63 9.38 1.35
C ILE A 53 -20.16 9.47 1.53
N GLU A 54 -20.58 10.47 2.29
CA GLU A 54 -21.76 11.26 1.97
C GLU A 54 -21.39 12.71 1.61
N LYS A 55 -20.10 13.14 1.68
CA LYS A 55 -19.78 14.58 1.56
C LYS A 55 -18.98 15.09 0.36
N GLU A 56 -17.90 14.47 -0.14
CA GLU A 56 -17.05 15.15 -1.15
C GLU A 56 -16.40 14.20 -2.19
N GLY A 57 -17.01 14.07 -3.37
CA GLY A 57 -16.59 13.13 -4.43
C GLY A 57 -15.34 13.51 -5.25
N ARG A 58 -14.66 14.63 -4.97
CA ARG A 58 -13.43 15.02 -5.71
C ARG A 58 -12.16 14.39 -5.12
N THR A 59 -12.07 14.27 -3.80
CA THR A 59 -10.88 13.77 -3.10
C THR A 59 -10.64 12.28 -3.33
N VAL A 60 -11.69 11.48 -3.49
CA VAL A 60 -11.60 10.01 -3.64
C VAL A 60 -10.83 9.62 -4.89
N LYS A 61 -11.07 10.32 -6.01
CA LYS A 61 -10.45 10.01 -7.29
C LYS A 61 -8.93 10.24 -7.27
N GLU A 62 -8.48 11.31 -6.63
CA GLU A 62 -7.05 11.63 -6.52
C GLU A 62 -6.30 10.53 -5.75
N TYR A 63 -6.89 10.01 -4.67
CA TYR A 63 -6.30 8.89 -3.94
C TYR A 63 -6.34 7.56 -4.72
N GLU A 64 -7.37 7.33 -5.54
CA GLU A 64 -7.45 6.16 -6.42
C GLU A 64 -6.36 6.18 -7.49
N ASP A 65 -6.08 7.36 -8.05
CA ASP A 65 -5.01 7.56 -9.04
C ASP A 65 -3.62 7.31 -8.39
N ILE A 66 -3.38 7.87 -7.19
CA ILE A 66 -2.13 7.64 -6.43
C ILE A 66 -1.96 6.15 -6.09
N LEU A 67 -3.01 5.47 -5.60
CA LEU A 67 -2.91 4.03 -5.31
C LEU A 67 -2.54 3.22 -6.56
N SER A 68 -3.07 3.59 -7.72
CA SER A 68 -2.78 2.89 -8.97
C SER A 68 -1.32 3.03 -9.39
N GLU A 69 -0.69 4.18 -9.12
CA GLU A 69 0.74 4.38 -9.36
C GLU A 69 1.60 3.58 -8.38
N LEU A 70 1.27 3.62 -7.09
CA LEU A 70 1.97 2.84 -6.06
C LEU A 70 1.87 1.33 -6.34
N GLU A 71 0.71 0.85 -6.81
CA GLU A 71 0.53 -0.55 -7.19
C GLU A 71 1.41 -0.96 -8.37
N LYS A 72 1.66 -0.06 -9.34
CA LYS A 72 2.60 -0.31 -10.43
C LYS A 72 4.03 -0.40 -9.93
N GLU A 73 4.45 0.53 -9.08
CA GLU A 73 5.79 0.49 -8.50
C GLU A 73 6.01 -0.79 -7.68
N LEU A 74 5.03 -1.17 -6.87
CA LEU A 74 5.05 -2.46 -6.15
C LEU A 74 5.15 -3.63 -7.12
N TYR A 75 4.42 -3.60 -8.23
CA TYR A 75 4.51 -4.65 -9.25
C TYR A 75 5.92 -4.78 -9.82
N ASP A 76 6.54 -3.66 -10.20
CA ASP A 76 7.90 -3.63 -10.77
C ASP A 76 8.95 -4.16 -9.77
N PHE A 77 8.80 -3.84 -8.48
CA PHE A 77 9.66 -4.40 -7.42
C PHE A 77 9.48 -5.91 -7.24
N LEU A 78 8.26 -6.42 -7.44
CA LEU A 78 7.90 -7.82 -7.17
C LEU A 78 8.12 -8.75 -8.37
N PHE A 79 8.07 -8.22 -9.59
CA PHE A 79 8.16 -8.96 -10.85
C PHE A 79 9.19 -8.31 -11.79
N PRO A 80 10.49 -8.34 -11.45
CA PRO A 80 11.55 -7.85 -12.32
C PRO A 80 11.77 -8.77 -13.54
#